data_AF-A0A317CSV5-F1
#
_entry.id   AF-A0A317CSV5-F1
#
_cell.length_a   1.000
_cell.length_b   1.000
_cell.length_c   1.000
_cell.angle_alpha   90.00
_cell.angle_beta   90.00
_cell.angle_gamma   90.00
#
_symmetry.space_group_name_H-M   'P 1'
#
loop_
_entity.id
_entity.type
_entity.pdbx_description
1 polymer ?
#
loop_
_entity_poly.entity_id
_entity_poly.type
_entity_poly.pdbx_seq_one_letter_code
_entity_poly.pdbx_strand_id
1 'polypeptide(L)'
;FVATVRVTAGSSAIGSWTVTLTLPSGATVTNAWNANRSGDSGATRWTNVAYNGQVGAGQSTEFGFQGSGTAASLTPTCAAG
;
A
#
# COMPACT_ATOMS: atom_id res chain seq x y z
N PHE A 1 -3.82 5.99 13.94
CA PHE A 1 -4.86 5.50 13.02
C PHE A 1 -4.42 4.19 12.38
N VAL A 2 -5.37 3.42 11.85
CA VAL A 2 -5.10 2.22 11.06
C VAL A 2 -5.70 2.43 9.68
N ALA A 3 -4.93 2.13 8.64
CA ALA A 3 -5.36 2.23 7.26
C ALA A 3 -5.23 0.85 6.60
N THR A 4 -6.27 0.45 5.87
CA THR A 4 -6.28 -0.73 5.01
C THR A 4 -6.32 -0.26 3.56
N VAL A 5 -5.42 -0.77 2.74
CA VAL A 5 -5.29 -0.43 1.32
C VAL A 5 -5.59 -1.68 0.51
N ARG A 6 -6.59 -1.58 -0.35
CA ARG A 6 -6.98 -2.63 -1.28
C ARG A 6 -6.35 -2.38 -2.64
N VAL A 7 -5.57 -3.35 -3.10
CA VAL A 7 -4.93 -3.35 -4.42
C VAL A 7 -5.74 -4.27 -5.32
N THR A 8 -6.34 -3.72 -6.36
CA THR A 8 -7.14 -4.48 -7.33
C THR A 8 -6.40 -4.54 -8.65
N ALA A 9 -6.23 -5.74 -9.19
CA ALA A 9 -5.69 -5.90 -10.53
C ALA A 9 -6.73 -5.47 -11.57
N GLY A 10 -6.26 -4.91 -12.69
CA GLY A 10 -7.11 -4.52 -13.80
C GLY A 10 -7.64 -5.74 -14.58
N SER A 11 -7.71 -5.61 -15.90
CA SER A 11 -8.16 -6.68 -16.80
C SER A 11 -7.14 -7.80 -16.98
N SER A 12 -5.94 -7.70 -16.41
CA SER A 12 -4.88 -8.71 -16.49
C SER A 12 -4.37 -9.05 -15.11
N ALA A 13 -3.94 -10.31 -14.94
CA ALA A 13 -3.26 -10.72 -13.72
C ALA A 13 -1.91 -10.00 -13.59
N ILE A 14 -1.54 -9.66 -12.36
CA ILE A 14 -0.27 -9.00 -12.03
C ILE A 14 0.59 -9.95 -11.21
N GLY A 15 1.90 -9.92 -11.43
CA GLY A 15 2.86 -10.73 -10.67
C GLY A 15 3.39 -10.01 -9.43
N SER A 16 3.38 -8.68 -9.48
CA SER A 16 3.76 -7.81 -8.40
C SER A 16 2.94 -6.53 -8.40
N TRP A 17 2.91 -5.85 -7.27
CA TRP A 17 2.30 -4.53 -7.17
C TRP A 17 3.19 -3.59 -6.36
N THR A 18 3.12 -2.33 -6.76
CA THR A 18 3.64 -1.20 -5.99
C THR A 18 2.50 -0.21 -5.76
N VAL A 19 2.36 0.26 -4.52
CA VAL A 19 1.53 1.42 -4.18
C VAL A 19 2.40 2.54 -3.65
N THR A 20 2.24 3.76 -4.15
CA THR A 20 2.87 4.95 -3.57
C THR A 20 1.83 5.77 -2.83
N LEU A 21 2.11 6.10 -1.57
CA LEU A 21 1.27 6.88 -0.68
C LEU A 21 2.05 8.08 -0.17
N THR A 22 1.47 9.27 -0.28
CA THR A 22 1.98 10.46 0.42
C THR A 22 1.24 10.62 1.74
N LEU A 23 1.96 10.45 2.84
CA LEU A 23 1.45 10.67 4.19
C LEU A 23 1.35 12.18 4.46
N PRO A 24 0.28 12.64 5.14
CA PRO A 24 0.16 14.04 5.52
C PRO A 24 1.27 14.45 6.47
N SER A 25 1.58 15.75 6.53
CA SER A 25 2.58 16.27 7.46
C SER A 25 2.21 15.92 8.91
N GLY A 26 3.19 15.41 9.66
CA GLY A 26 2.99 14.95 11.03
C GLY A 26 2.40 13.54 11.16
N ALA A 27 2.07 12.85 10.06
CA ALA A 27 1.76 11.43 10.09
C ALA A 27 3.03 10.58 9.87
N THR A 28 3.19 9.55 10.70
CA THR A 28 4.31 8.60 10.60
C THR A 28 3.78 7.18 10.74
N VAL A 29 4.24 6.27 9.88
CA VAL A 29 3.93 4.84 9.95
C VAL A 29 4.71 4.24 11.10
N THR A 30 4.02 3.50 11.97
CA THR A 30 4.63 2.80 13.10
C THR A 30 4.72 1.30 12.85
N ASN A 31 3.69 0.70 12.25
CA ASN A 31 3.64 -0.73 11.93
C ASN A 31 3.03 -0.95 10.54
N ALA A 32 3.39 -2.06 9.91
CA ALA A 32 2.89 -2.48 8.60
C ALA A 32 2.78 -4.00 8.55
N TRP A 33 1.83 -4.50 7.75
CA TRP A 33 1.67 -5.93 7.48
C TRP A 33 1.28 -6.16 6.02
N ASN A 34 1.54 -7.36 5.51
CA ASN A 34 1.29 -7.76 4.12
C ASN A 34 1.97 -6.84 3.07
N ALA A 35 2.96 -6.03 3.44
CA ALA A 35 3.66 -5.15 2.52
C ALA A 35 5.05 -4.78 3.04
N ASN A 36 5.98 -4.57 2.13
CA ASN A 36 7.26 -3.90 2.39
C ASN A 36 7.08 -2.39 2.14
N ARG A 37 7.83 -1.55 2.86
CA ARG A 37 7.78 -0.08 2.69
C ARG A 37 9.17 0.52 2.62
N SER A 38 9.31 1.61 1.86
CA SER A 38 10.59 2.33 1.68
C SER A 38 10.87 3.40 2.74
N GLY A 39 9.90 3.72 3.61
CA GLY A 39 10.03 4.75 4.65
C GLY A 39 8.75 4.91 5.47
N ASP A 40 8.81 5.81 6.46
CA ASP A 40 7.75 5.97 7.47
C ASP A 40 6.98 7.30 7.39
N SER A 41 7.45 8.28 6.62
CA SER A 41 6.83 9.62 6.53
C SER A 41 6.97 10.20 5.13
N GLY A 42 6.11 11.16 4.76
CA GLY A 42 6.13 11.79 3.44
C GLY A 42 5.72 10.82 2.32
N ALA A 43 6.43 10.83 1.19
CA ALA A 43 6.18 9.91 0.08
C ALA A 43 6.76 8.52 0.38
N THR A 44 5.89 7.55 0.61
CA THR A 44 6.24 6.17 0.95
C THR A 44 5.85 5.24 -0.19
N ARG A 45 6.76 4.32 -0.55
CA ARG A 45 6.52 3.29 -1.55
C ARG A 45 6.29 1.96 -0.85
N TRP A 46 5.21 1.28 -1.22
CA TRP A 46 4.75 0.02 -0.67
C TRP A 46 4.80 -1.05 -1.75
N THR A 47 5.37 -2.21 -1.46
CA THR A 47 5.43 -3.34 -2.39
C THR A 47 4.91 -4.61 -1.75
N ASN A 48 4.49 -5.54 -2.59
CA ASN A 48 4.04 -6.85 -2.13
C ASN A 48 5.13 -7.60 -1.35
N VAL A 49 4.68 -8.50 -0.47
CA VAL A 49 5.51 -9.55 0.09
C VAL A 49 5.42 -10.81 -0.79
N ALA A 50 6.18 -11.85 -0.46
CA ALA A 50 6.33 -13.03 -1.32
C ALA A 50 5.00 -13.73 -1.65
N TYR A 51 4.04 -13.76 -0.72
CA TYR A 51 2.80 -14.52 -0.87
C TYR A 51 1.62 -13.74 -1.46
N ASN A 52 1.71 -12.41 -1.60
CA ASN A 52 0.59 -11.58 -2.05
C ASN A 52 0.90 -10.71 -3.27
N GLY A 53 1.97 -11.02 -4.01
CA GLY A 53 2.29 -10.35 -5.26
C GLY A 53 1.36 -10.72 -6.41
N GLN A 54 1.02 -12.01 -6.52
CA GLN A 54 0.11 -12.48 -7.56
C GLN A 54 -1.33 -12.12 -7.26
N VAL A 55 -1.93 -11.33 -8.15
CA VAL A 55 -3.35 -10.97 -8.09
C VAL A 55 -3.95 -11.24 -9.46
N GLY A 56 -4.94 -12.12 -9.52
CA GLY A 56 -5.65 -12.45 -10.77
C GLY A 56 -6.41 -11.25 -11.34
N ALA A 57 -6.73 -11.28 -12.63
CA ALA A 57 -7.51 -10.21 -13.27
C ALA A 57 -8.84 -9.96 -12.51
N GLY A 58 -9.13 -8.70 -12.21
CA GLY A 58 -10.30 -8.28 -11.42
C GLY A 58 -10.30 -8.72 -9.94
N GLN A 59 -9.26 -9.42 -9.47
CA GLN A 59 -9.10 -9.80 -8.08
C GLN A 59 -8.42 -8.69 -7.29
N SER A 60 -8.47 -8.81 -5.96
CA SER A 60 -7.82 -7.87 -5.06
C SER A 60 -6.99 -8.57 -4.01
N THR A 61 -5.97 -7.86 -3.53
CA THR A 61 -5.26 -8.17 -2.29
C THR A 61 -5.27 -6.95 -1.38
N GLU A 62 -4.99 -7.15 -0.10
CA GLU A 62 -5.05 -6.08 0.90
C GLU A 62 -3.78 -6.06 1.74
N PHE A 63 -3.30 -4.86 2.00
CA PHE A 63 -2.29 -4.60 3.00
C PHE A 63 -2.75 -3.51 3.94
N GLY A 64 -2.08 -3.38 5.08
CA GLY A 64 -2.44 -2.36 6.05
C GLY A 64 -1.25 -1.85 6.81
N PHE A 65 -1.46 -0.70 7.43
CA PHE A 65 -0.49 -0.08 8.28
C PHE A 65 -1.14 0.71 9.40
N GLN A 66 -0.40 0.83 10.49
CA GLN A 66 -0.70 1.70 11.61
C GLN A 66 0.18 2.93 11.49
N GLY A 67 -0.41 4.11 11.64
CA GLY A 67 0.32 5.37 11.72
C GLY A 67 -0.06 6.17 12.96
N SER A 68 0.89 6.95 13.47
CA SER A 68 0.65 8.04 14.41
C SER A 68 0.37 9.35 13.67
N GLY A 69 -0.35 10.28 14.30
CA GLY A 69 -0.73 11.57 13.71
C GLY A 69 -2.16 11.63 13.16
N THR A 70 -2.46 12.68 12.39
CA THR A 70 -3.81 12.94 11.85
C THR A 70 -4.04 12.08 10.61
N ALA A 71 -5.10 11.26 10.64
CA ALA A 71 -5.58 10.58 9.44
C ALA A 71 -6.20 11.62 8.51
N ALA A 72 -5.65 11.77 7.32
CA ALA A 72 -6.21 12.58 6.25
C ALA A 72 -6.43 11.70 5.00
N SER A 73 -7.08 12.26 3.99
CA SER A 73 -7.24 11.60 2.69
C SER A 73 -5.87 11.25 2.10
N LEU A 74 -5.58 9.96 1.99
CA LEU A 74 -4.39 9.47 1.31
C LEU A 74 -4.70 9.35 -0.18
N THR A 75 -3.79 9.79 -1.04
CA THR A 75 -3.89 9.62 -2.48
C THR A 75 -2.97 8.49 -2.95
N PRO A 76 -3.47 7.24 -3.05
CA PRO A 76 -2.68 6.14 -3.58
C PRO A 76 -2.50 6.24 -5.09
N THR A 77 -1.29 5.94 -5.55
CA THR A 77 -1.03 5.58 -6.95
C THR A 77 -0.53 4.15 -7.01
N CYS A 78 -1.05 3.35 -7.94
CA CYS A 78 -0.68 1.95 -8.10
C CYS A 78 0.08 1.72 -9.42
N ALA A 79 1.07 0.85 -9.38
CA ALA A 79 1.80 0.36 -10.54
C ALA A 79 1.87 -1.17 -10.48
N ALA A 80 1.52 -1.80 -11.60
CA ALA A 80 1.65 -3.23 -11.81
C ALA A 80 3.04 -3.58 -12.35
N GLY A 81 3.54 -4.76 -11.99
CA GLY A 81 4.74 -5.35 -12.55
C GLY A 81 4.59 -6.85 -12.80
#